data_AF-A0A382ZVQ6-F1
#
_entry.id   AF-A0A382ZVQ6-F1
#
_cell.length_a   1.000
_cell.length_b   1.000
_cell.length_c   1.000
_cell.angle_alpha   90.00
_cell.angle_beta   90.00
_cell.angle_gamma   90.00
#
_symmetry.space_group_name_H-M   'P 1'
#
loop_
_entity.id
_entity.type
_entity.pdbx_description
1 polymer ?
#
loop_
_entity_poly.entity_id
_entity_poly.type
_entity_poly.pdbx_seq_one_letter_code
_entity_poly.pdbx_strand_id
1 'polypeptide(L)'
;GEDRLEALRAGDLVGAFGEDFRELRITRPLTIPGGRMRLVHRITEVDPEGGRYGIGSIVAEADIHPDDWFLTCHFSDDQVMPGTLMYECCLHTLRVFLLRMGWIADADGAAWQPVVDVKSRLRCRGQVLASTKKVTYEIHLRELGYQPEPYAIADALMYADRKSIVEIRDMSVRLTGTDQKKLDEMWLHRSPGREATPNSYDKNSVLAFSSGKPSEAFGAPYGIFDEGERHIARLPRPPYQFLDRISAVGGEPFV
;
A
#
# COMPACT_ATOMS: atom_id res chain seq x y z
N GLY A 1 -9.74 6.19 -10.39
CA GLY A 1 -10.06 6.87 -11.66
C GLY A 1 -8.84 7.60 -12.18
N GLU A 2 -8.90 8.07 -13.43
CA GLU A 2 -7.76 8.69 -14.14
C GLU A 2 -7.29 9.99 -13.47
N ASP A 3 -8.22 10.85 -13.05
CA ASP A 3 -7.90 12.11 -12.37
C ASP A 3 -7.03 11.92 -11.12
N ARG A 4 -7.27 10.84 -10.36
CA ARG A 4 -6.48 10.52 -9.16
C ARG A 4 -5.06 10.08 -9.51
N LEU A 5 -4.87 9.40 -10.64
CA LEU A 5 -3.53 9.03 -11.12
C LEU A 5 -2.79 10.26 -11.65
N GLU A 6 -3.49 11.22 -12.26
CA GLU A 6 -2.90 12.49 -12.64
C GLU A 6 -2.54 13.35 -11.42
N ALA A 7 -3.38 13.39 -10.40
CA ALA A 7 -3.03 14.00 -9.10
C ALA A 7 -1.75 13.36 -8.53
N LEU A 8 -1.66 12.02 -8.54
CA LEU A 8 -0.46 11.31 -8.09
C LEU A 8 0.78 11.70 -8.90
N ARG A 9 0.70 11.80 -10.23
CA ARG A 9 1.81 12.22 -11.10
C ARG A 9 2.23 13.66 -10.85
N ALA A 10 1.29 14.53 -10.48
CA ALA A 10 1.53 15.92 -10.12
C ALA A 10 2.08 16.09 -8.68
N GLY A 11 2.16 15.01 -7.90
CA GLY A 11 2.58 15.04 -6.50
C GLY A 11 1.47 15.46 -5.52
N ASP A 12 0.23 15.56 -5.97
CA ASP A 12 -0.93 15.80 -5.12
C ASP A 12 -1.42 14.49 -4.49
N LEU A 13 -0.86 14.16 -3.33
CA LEU A 13 -1.22 12.96 -2.58
C LEU A 13 -2.66 12.99 -2.06
N VAL A 14 -3.21 14.17 -1.77
CA VAL A 14 -4.59 14.32 -1.27
C VAL A 14 -5.58 14.04 -2.40
N GLY A 15 -5.38 14.63 -3.57
CA GLY A 15 -6.18 14.34 -4.75
C GLY A 15 -6.07 12.87 -5.19
N ALA A 16 -4.88 12.26 -5.03
CA ALA A 16 -4.65 10.87 -5.39
C ALA A 16 -5.30 9.86 -4.43
N PHE A 17 -5.09 10.05 -3.12
CA PHE A 17 -5.37 9.02 -2.11
C PHE A 17 -6.35 9.44 -1.02
N GLY A 18 -6.63 10.74 -0.89
CA GLY A 18 -7.61 11.31 0.04
C GLY A 18 -6.99 12.08 1.21
N GLU A 19 -7.87 12.56 2.08
CA GLU A 19 -7.56 13.48 3.19
C GLU A 19 -6.54 12.94 4.20
N ASP A 20 -6.43 11.62 4.31
CA ASP A 20 -5.44 10.93 5.14
C ASP A 20 -3.98 11.34 4.82
N PHE A 21 -3.73 11.88 3.63
CA PHE A 21 -2.40 12.31 3.17
C PHE A 21 -2.14 13.82 3.36
N ARG A 22 -3.11 14.60 3.85
CA ARG A 22 -3.03 16.07 3.93
C ARG A 22 -1.91 16.58 4.83
N GLU A 23 -1.68 15.89 5.95
CA GLU A 23 -0.76 16.35 6.99
C GLU A 23 0.69 15.89 6.78
N LEU A 24 0.96 15.18 5.67
CA LEU A 24 2.31 14.74 5.34
C LEU A 24 3.19 15.95 5.03
N ARG A 25 4.27 16.10 5.79
CA ARG A 25 5.26 17.15 5.61
C ARG A 25 6.24 16.78 4.50
N ILE A 26 5.76 16.80 3.26
CA ILE A 26 6.55 16.48 2.08
C ILE A 26 6.35 17.53 0.98
N THR A 27 7.45 18.01 0.41
CA THR A 27 7.41 19.05 -0.63
C THR A 27 7.36 18.43 -2.02
N ARG A 28 8.15 17.39 -2.26
CA ARG A 28 8.26 16.73 -3.57
C ARG A 28 8.14 15.22 -3.40
N PRO A 29 6.93 14.67 -3.24
CA PRO A 29 6.77 13.23 -3.10
C PRO A 29 7.25 12.51 -4.35
N LEU A 30 7.85 11.33 -4.16
CA LEU A 30 8.10 10.40 -5.24
C LEU A 30 6.76 9.96 -5.85
N THR A 31 6.65 10.02 -7.18
CA THR A 31 5.42 9.73 -7.91
C THR A 31 5.59 8.52 -8.84
N ILE A 32 4.56 8.24 -9.66
CA ILE A 32 4.65 7.30 -10.77
C ILE A 32 5.04 8.01 -12.06
N PRO A 33 5.68 7.33 -13.04
CA PRO A 33 6.05 7.96 -14.29
C PRO A 33 4.86 8.54 -15.08
N GLY A 34 5.12 9.64 -15.80
CA GLY A 34 4.17 10.35 -16.65
C GLY A 34 4.61 10.42 -18.12
N GLY A 35 4.02 11.33 -18.89
CA GLY A 35 4.33 11.50 -20.32
C GLY A 35 4.08 10.21 -21.12
N ARG A 36 5.07 9.78 -21.92
CA ARG A 36 5.01 8.51 -22.66
C ARG A 36 4.93 7.28 -21.75
N MET A 37 5.29 7.40 -20.47
CA MET A 37 5.22 6.32 -19.49
C MET A 37 3.89 6.32 -18.70
N ARG A 38 2.85 7.01 -19.20
CA ARG A 38 1.46 6.85 -18.74
C ARG A 38 0.91 5.48 -19.16
N LEU A 39 1.33 4.45 -18.43
CA LEU A 39 1.00 3.05 -18.72
C LEU A 39 -0.16 2.51 -17.89
N VAL A 40 -0.75 3.33 -17.01
CA VAL A 40 -1.88 2.97 -16.16
C VAL A 40 -2.90 4.11 -16.22
N HIS A 41 -4.11 3.81 -16.67
CA HIS A 41 -5.18 4.81 -16.84
C HIS A 41 -6.16 4.80 -15.67
N ARG A 42 -6.38 3.64 -15.06
CA ARG A 42 -7.33 3.50 -13.94
C ARG A 42 -6.93 2.37 -13.00
N ILE A 43 -7.15 2.60 -11.71
CA ILE A 43 -7.16 1.55 -10.69
C ILE A 43 -8.62 1.15 -10.46
N THR A 44 -8.93 -0.13 -10.62
CA THR A 44 -10.29 -0.68 -10.46
C THR A 44 -10.49 -1.32 -9.10
N GLU A 45 -9.42 -1.83 -8.48
CA GLU A 45 -9.46 -2.47 -7.17
C GLU A 45 -8.17 -2.22 -6.41
N VAL A 46 -8.28 -1.97 -5.10
CA VAL A 46 -7.17 -1.96 -4.15
C VAL A 46 -7.68 -2.64 -2.89
N ASP A 47 -7.05 -3.74 -2.50
CA ASP A 47 -7.36 -4.46 -1.28
C ASP A 47 -6.07 -4.71 -0.49
N PRO A 48 -5.80 -3.99 0.61
CA PRO A 48 -4.61 -4.18 1.43
C PRO A 48 -4.48 -5.56 2.09
N GLU A 49 -5.59 -6.28 2.29
CA GLU A 49 -5.62 -7.61 2.92
C GLU A 49 -5.92 -8.71 1.89
N GLY A 50 -6.07 -8.33 0.63
CA GLY A 50 -6.46 -9.20 -0.45
C GLY A 50 -5.30 -9.94 -1.11
N GLY A 51 -5.62 -10.47 -2.29
CA GLY A 51 -4.72 -11.24 -3.11
C GLY A 51 -4.46 -12.65 -2.56
N ARG A 52 -3.84 -13.49 -3.38
CA ARG A 52 -3.63 -14.92 -3.07
C ARG A 52 -2.76 -15.22 -1.84
N TYR A 53 -2.12 -14.20 -1.27
CA TYR A 53 -1.25 -14.30 -0.10
C TYR A 53 -1.81 -13.55 1.12
N GLY A 54 -2.93 -12.83 0.99
CA GLY A 54 -3.59 -12.14 2.09
C GLY A 54 -2.84 -10.91 2.63
N ILE A 55 -1.95 -10.32 1.82
CA ILE A 55 -1.13 -9.15 2.22
C ILE A 55 -1.17 -8.02 1.20
N GLY A 56 -2.11 -8.09 0.25
CA GLY A 56 -2.37 -7.01 -0.69
C GLY A 56 -2.61 -7.47 -2.13
N SER A 57 -3.60 -6.83 -2.75
CA SER A 57 -3.82 -6.86 -4.20
C SER A 57 -4.20 -5.51 -4.77
N ILE A 58 -3.87 -5.32 -6.04
CA ILE A 58 -4.29 -4.16 -6.82
C ILE A 58 -4.57 -4.59 -8.25
N VAL A 59 -5.68 -4.08 -8.80
CA VAL A 59 -6.06 -4.29 -10.19
C VAL A 59 -6.15 -2.94 -10.89
N ALA A 60 -5.51 -2.86 -12.05
CA ALA A 60 -5.47 -1.65 -12.84
C ALA A 60 -5.66 -1.94 -14.34
N GLU A 61 -6.04 -0.93 -15.10
CA GLU A 61 -6.33 -1.05 -16.52
C GLU A 61 -5.74 0.13 -17.32
N ALA A 62 -5.49 -0.12 -18.60
CA ALA A 62 -5.23 0.90 -19.61
C ALA A 62 -5.97 0.54 -20.92
N ASP A 63 -6.44 1.57 -21.61
CA ASP A 63 -7.04 1.44 -22.93
C ASP A 63 -5.94 1.53 -23.97
N ILE A 64 -5.99 0.63 -24.96
CA ILE A 64 -4.98 0.54 -26.02
C ILE A 64 -5.52 1.19 -27.28
N HIS A 65 -4.73 2.06 -27.88
CA HIS A 65 -5.04 2.75 -29.11
C HIS A 65 -3.98 2.43 -30.18
N PRO A 66 -4.37 2.22 -31.46
CA PRO A 66 -3.41 1.92 -32.53
C PRO A 66 -2.26 2.93 -32.69
N ASP A 67 -2.49 4.18 -32.28
CA ASP A 67 -1.54 5.29 -32.34
C ASP A 67 -0.71 5.47 -31.05
N ASP A 68 -0.85 4.57 -30.07
CA ASP A 68 0.01 4.54 -28.89
C ASP A 68 1.48 4.47 -29.32
N TRP A 69 2.31 5.34 -28.73
CA TRP A 69 3.69 5.54 -29.18
C TRP A 69 4.49 4.23 -29.26
N PHE A 70 4.27 3.31 -28.33
CA PHE A 70 4.97 2.03 -28.29
C PHE A 70 4.55 1.08 -29.41
N LEU A 71 3.31 1.15 -29.93
CA LEU A 71 2.88 0.36 -31.09
C LEU A 71 3.43 0.94 -32.37
N THR A 72 3.42 2.27 -32.50
CA THR A 72 3.89 2.95 -33.72
C THR A 72 5.39 2.81 -33.97
N CYS A 73 6.19 2.52 -32.94
CA CYS A 73 7.65 2.38 -33.05
C CYS A 73 8.21 0.98 -32.75
N HIS A 74 7.37 0.00 -32.41
CA HIS A 74 7.82 -1.35 -32.05
C HIS A 74 6.79 -2.40 -32.50
N PHE A 75 6.98 -3.08 -33.62
CA PHE A 75 7.93 -2.83 -34.70
C PHE A 75 7.23 -2.14 -35.87
N SER A 76 7.97 -1.48 -36.76
CA SER A 76 7.39 -0.75 -37.89
C SER A 76 6.40 -1.56 -38.72
N ASP A 77 6.67 -2.87 -38.88
CA ASP A 77 5.87 -3.81 -39.69
C ASP A 77 5.13 -4.88 -38.86
N ASP A 78 5.31 -4.88 -37.54
CA ASP A 78 4.68 -5.82 -36.60
C ASP A 78 4.43 -5.10 -35.26
N GLN A 79 3.40 -4.25 -35.25
CA GLN A 79 3.09 -3.37 -34.12
C GLN A 79 2.63 -4.18 -32.92
N VAL A 80 3.49 -4.23 -31.90
CA VAL A 80 3.29 -5.03 -30.70
C VAL A 80 3.91 -4.34 -29.49
N MET A 81 3.16 -4.26 -28.39
CA MET A 81 3.69 -3.71 -27.15
C MET A 81 4.96 -4.47 -26.71
N PRO A 82 6.06 -3.79 -26.36
CA PRO A 82 7.25 -4.45 -25.85
C PRO A 82 6.98 -5.20 -24.54
N GLY A 83 7.50 -6.42 -24.39
CA GLY A 83 7.35 -7.19 -23.15
C GLY A 83 7.95 -6.50 -21.92
N THR A 84 9.00 -5.70 -22.11
CA THR A 84 9.57 -4.84 -21.05
C THR A 84 8.61 -3.74 -20.62
N LEU A 85 7.79 -3.22 -21.53
CA LEU A 85 6.76 -2.24 -21.21
C LEU A 85 5.59 -2.90 -20.46
N MET A 86 5.23 -4.13 -20.82
CA MET A 86 4.25 -4.93 -20.08
C MET A 86 4.70 -5.16 -18.62
N TYR A 87 6.00 -5.40 -18.41
CA TYR A 87 6.59 -5.47 -17.07
C TYR A 87 6.45 -4.13 -16.32
N GLU A 88 6.80 -3.01 -16.95
CA GLU A 88 6.68 -1.69 -16.31
C GLU A 88 5.22 -1.31 -16.01
N CYS A 89 4.24 -1.74 -16.80
CA CYS A 89 2.83 -1.54 -16.45
C CYS A 89 2.48 -2.18 -15.10
N CYS A 90 2.93 -3.41 -14.89
CA CYS A 90 2.72 -4.14 -13.65
C CYS A 90 3.49 -3.47 -12.50
N LEU A 91 4.72 -3.03 -12.75
CA LEU A 91 5.55 -2.36 -11.74
C LEU A 91 5.00 -0.98 -11.35
N HIS A 92 4.46 -0.21 -12.30
CA HIS A 92 3.75 1.04 -12.02
C HIS A 92 2.53 0.79 -11.14
N THR A 93 1.77 -0.26 -11.45
CA THR A 93 0.61 -0.67 -10.66
C THR A 93 1.01 -1.02 -9.23
N LEU A 94 2.10 -1.79 -9.05
CA LEU A 94 2.67 -2.08 -7.72
C LEU A 94 3.10 -0.79 -6.99
N ARG A 95 3.79 0.14 -7.67
CA ARG A 95 4.19 1.43 -7.07
C ARG A 95 2.98 2.24 -6.57
N VAL A 96 1.87 2.24 -7.31
CA VAL A 96 0.62 2.90 -6.85
C VAL A 96 0.13 2.28 -5.54
N PHE A 97 0.13 0.95 -5.43
CA PHE A 97 -0.24 0.27 -4.18
C PHE A 97 0.69 0.68 -3.03
N LEU A 98 2.01 0.62 -3.23
CA LEU A 98 2.98 0.95 -2.17
C LEU A 98 2.85 2.40 -1.70
N LEU A 99 2.70 3.35 -2.62
CA LEU A 99 2.45 4.76 -2.30
C LEU A 99 1.13 4.92 -1.52
N ARG A 100 0.07 4.20 -1.93
CA ARG A 100 -1.22 4.19 -1.22
C ARG A 100 -1.13 3.57 0.18
N MET A 101 -0.24 2.61 0.39
CA MET A 101 0.06 2.02 1.70
C MET A 101 1.00 2.89 2.54
N GLY A 102 1.43 4.02 2.01
CA GLY A 102 2.15 5.05 2.72
C GLY A 102 3.66 5.00 2.60
N TRP A 103 4.19 4.35 1.57
CA TRP A 103 5.61 4.41 1.24
C TRP A 103 5.96 5.73 0.56
N ILE A 104 5.83 6.81 1.33
CA ILE A 104 6.01 8.18 0.88
C ILE A 104 7.42 8.64 1.25
N ALA A 105 8.18 9.06 0.24
CA ALA A 105 9.52 9.59 0.38
C ALA A 105 9.76 10.74 -0.60
N ASP A 106 10.71 11.62 -0.28
CA ASP A 106 11.04 12.78 -1.11
C ASP A 106 11.81 12.33 -2.37
N ALA A 107 11.38 12.85 -3.53
CA ALA A 107 11.92 12.51 -4.83
C ALA A 107 13.40 12.90 -5.02
N ASP A 108 13.89 13.88 -4.25
CA ASP A 108 15.30 14.31 -4.33
C ASP A 108 16.23 13.37 -3.53
N GLY A 109 15.67 12.53 -2.63
CA GLY A 109 16.44 11.63 -1.76
C GLY A 109 16.14 10.14 -1.93
N ALA A 110 15.03 9.78 -2.59
CA ALA A 110 14.58 8.40 -2.71
C ALA A 110 14.31 7.96 -4.16
N ALA A 111 14.44 6.67 -4.41
CA ALA A 111 14.22 6.10 -5.74
C ALA A 111 13.69 4.66 -5.68
N TRP A 112 12.87 4.29 -6.66
CA TRP A 112 12.47 2.91 -6.88
C TRP A 112 13.59 2.14 -7.60
N GLN A 113 14.03 1.02 -7.02
CA GLN A 113 15.05 0.14 -7.61
C GLN A 113 14.61 -1.32 -7.51
N PRO A 114 15.14 -2.24 -8.34
CA PRO A 114 14.95 -3.67 -8.10
C PRO A 114 15.62 -4.10 -6.79
N VAL A 115 15.10 -5.16 -6.18
CA VAL A 115 15.76 -5.82 -5.05
C VAL A 115 16.93 -6.63 -5.60
N VAL A 116 18.12 -6.44 -5.01
CA VAL A 116 19.33 -7.18 -5.40
C VAL A 116 19.12 -8.68 -5.19
N ASP A 117 19.66 -9.49 -6.09
CA ASP A 117 19.59 -10.96 -6.09
C ASP A 117 18.19 -11.61 -6.25
N VAL A 118 17.12 -10.81 -6.32
CA VAL A 118 15.78 -11.32 -6.65
C VAL A 118 15.64 -11.46 -8.17
N LYS A 119 15.59 -12.72 -8.64
CA LYS A 119 15.43 -13.04 -10.06
C LYS A 119 13.96 -13.08 -10.47
N SER A 120 13.46 -11.95 -10.95
CA SER A 120 12.14 -11.85 -11.56
C SER A 120 12.04 -12.69 -12.83
N ARG A 121 10.92 -13.40 -13.01
CA ARG A 121 10.64 -14.25 -14.19
C ARG A 121 9.46 -13.71 -14.95
N LEU A 122 9.72 -13.14 -16.12
CA LEU A 122 8.71 -12.71 -17.09
C LEU A 122 8.43 -13.84 -18.08
N ARG A 123 7.16 -14.22 -18.22
CA ARG A 123 6.68 -15.19 -19.22
C ARG A 123 5.61 -14.56 -20.09
N CYS A 124 5.96 -14.29 -21.35
CA CYS A 124 5.01 -13.81 -22.35
C CYS A 124 4.47 -14.98 -23.17
N ARG A 125 3.15 -15.16 -23.17
CA ARG A 125 2.41 -16.18 -23.93
C ARG A 125 1.35 -15.59 -24.87
N GLY A 126 1.33 -14.27 -24.99
CA GLY A 126 0.49 -13.53 -25.91
C GLY A 126 1.05 -12.14 -26.14
N GLN A 127 0.26 -11.31 -26.82
CA GLN A 127 0.67 -10.02 -27.34
C GLN A 127 -0.43 -8.99 -27.08
N VAL A 128 -0.02 -7.72 -27.03
CA VAL A 128 -0.92 -6.56 -27.13
C VAL A 128 -0.67 -5.95 -28.50
N LEU A 129 -1.72 -5.91 -29.31
CA LEU A 129 -1.68 -5.46 -30.71
C LEU A 129 -2.48 -4.16 -30.85
N ALA A 130 -2.37 -3.50 -32.00
CA ALA A 130 -3.20 -2.34 -32.33
C ALA A 130 -4.72 -2.62 -32.30
N SER A 131 -5.12 -3.89 -32.45
CA SER A 131 -6.52 -4.30 -32.33
C SER A 131 -6.98 -4.50 -30.88
N THR A 132 -6.06 -4.67 -29.93
CA THR A 132 -6.37 -4.81 -28.50
C THR A 132 -7.08 -3.56 -28.02
N LYS A 133 -8.12 -3.72 -27.20
CA LYS A 133 -8.90 -2.59 -26.70
C LYS A 133 -8.52 -2.22 -25.29
N LYS A 134 -8.26 -3.22 -24.46
CA LYS A 134 -7.95 -3.00 -23.06
C LYS A 134 -6.93 -4.00 -22.55
N VAL A 135 -6.04 -3.51 -21.70
CA VAL A 135 -5.18 -4.33 -20.87
C VAL A 135 -5.53 -4.19 -19.41
N THR A 136 -5.41 -5.30 -18.67
CA THR A 136 -5.64 -5.37 -17.23
C THR A 136 -4.40 -5.93 -16.55
N TYR A 137 -4.00 -5.34 -15.43
CA TYR A 137 -2.86 -5.74 -14.61
C TYR A 137 -3.38 -6.13 -13.23
N GLU A 138 -3.17 -7.39 -12.84
CA GLU A 138 -3.50 -7.91 -11.51
C GLU A 138 -2.21 -8.19 -10.75
N ILE A 139 -2.02 -7.52 -9.61
CA ILE A 139 -0.82 -7.67 -8.78
C ILE A 139 -1.23 -8.29 -7.45
N HIS A 140 -0.47 -9.31 -7.02
CA HIS A 140 -0.63 -9.93 -5.71
C HIS A 140 0.68 -9.83 -4.94
N LEU A 141 0.66 -9.09 -3.83
CA LEU A 141 1.83 -8.92 -2.97
C LEU A 141 2.15 -10.24 -2.28
N ARG A 142 3.41 -10.66 -2.37
CA ARG A 142 3.95 -11.91 -1.79
C ARG A 142 4.77 -11.66 -0.54
N GLU A 143 5.49 -10.54 -0.51
CA GLU A 143 6.38 -10.19 0.59
C GLU A 143 6.49 -8.67 0.70
N LEU A 144 6.47 -8.17 1.94
CA LEU A 144 6.78 -6.80 2.30
C LEU A 144 7.77 -6.84 3.46
N GLY A 145 8.82 -6.03 3.39
CA GLY A 145 9.82 -5.96 4.45
C GLY A 145 10.68 -4.72 4.36
N TYR A 146 11.68 -4.65 5.24
CA TYR A 146 12.62 -3.53 5.35
C TYR A 146 14.02 -4.10 5.61
N GLN A 147 15.02 -4.01 4.71
CA GLN A 147 16.45 -4.27 5.04
C GLN A 147 17.48 -3.66 4.04
N PRO A 148 18.20 -2.57 4.41
CA PRO A 148 17.75 -1.51 5.33
C PRO A 148 16.58 -0.70 4.74
N GLU A 149 16.37 -0.82 3.43
CA GLU A 149 15.36 -0.10 2.67
C GLU A 149 14.04 -0.90 2.62
N PRO A 150 12.86 -0.23 2.57
CA PRO A 150 11.59 -0.90 2.32
C PRO A 150 11.62 -1.65 0.99
N TYR A 151 11.13 -2.89 0.95
CA TYR A 151 11.05 -3.69 -0.27
C TYR A 151 9.78 -4.52 -0.35
N ALA A 152 9.30 -4.71 -1.59
CA ALA A 152 8.14 -5.51 -1.91
C ALA A 152 8.51 -6.54 -2.97
N ILE A 153 7.93 -7.74 -2.84
CA ILE A 153 7.94 -8.76 -3.88
C ILE A 153 6.49 -9.11 -4.17
N ALA A 154 6.13 -9.13 -5.44
CA ALA A 154 4.78 -9.44 -5.91
C ALA A 154 4.84 -10.34 -7.14
N ASP A 155 3.73 -11.01 -7.41
CA ASP A 155 3.51 -11.65 -8.69
C ASP A 155 2.40 -10.91 -9.44
N ALA A 156 2.52 -10.88 -10.77
CA ALA A 156 1.59 -10.18 -11.63
C ALA A 156 1.03 -11.09 -12.73
N LEU A 157 -0.23 -10.86 -13.08
CA LEU A 157 -0.86 -11.35 -14.29
C LEU A 157 -1.32 -10.17 -15.13
N MET A 158 -1.03 -10.20 -16.42
CA MET A 158 -1.54 -9.21 -17.35
C MET A 158 -2.38 -9.88 -18.43
N TYR A 159 -3.49 -9.21 -18.74
CA TYR A 159 -4.51 -9.65 -19.69
C TYR A 159 -4.62 -8.65 -20.84
N ALA A 160 -4.83 -9.15 -22.05
CA ALA A 160 -5.26 -8.37 -23.21
C ALA A 160 -6.67 -8.83 -23.58
N ASP A 161 -7.65 -7.91 -23.57
CA ASP A 161 -9.06 -8.19 -23.82
C ASP A 161 -9.59 -9.42 -23.04
N ARG A 162 -9.22 -9.51 -21.76
CA ARG A 162 -9.54 -10.61 -20.80
C ARG A 162 -8.79 -11.92 -21.00
N LYS A 163 -7.93 -12.04 -22.01
CA LYS A 163 -7.05 -13.21 -22.18
C LYS A 163 -5.73 -12.98 -21.43
N SER A 164 -5.36 -13.89 -20.54
CA SER A 164 -4.05 -13.82 -19.87
C SER A 164 -2.93 -14.01 -20.90
N ILE A 165 -2.00 -13.06 -20.95
CA ILE A 165 -0.91 -13.02 -21.94
C ILE A 165 0.47 -12.98 -21.29
N VAL A 166 0.57 -12.52 -20.03
CA VAL A 166 1.85 -12.40 -19.33
C VAL A 166 1.69 -12.83 -17.88
N GLU A 167 2.67 -13.59 -17.40
CA GLU A 167 2.89 -13.90 -15.99
C GLU A 167 4.25 -13.33 -15.57
N ILE A 168 4.28 -12.60 -14.45
CA ILE A 168 5.51 -12.13 -13.80
C ILE A 168 5.57 -12.75 -12.41
N ARG A 169 6.62 -13.53 -12.16
CA ARG A 169 6.90 -14.09 -10.84
C ARG A 169 8.07 -13.35 -10.22
N ASP A 170 8.01 -13.10 -8.92
CA ASP A 170 9.07 -12.45 -8.15
C ASP A 170 9.41 -11.04 -8.66
N MET A 171 8.39 -10.28 -9.10
CA MET A 171 8.53 -8.87 -9.43
C MET A 171 8.88 -8.10 -8.15
N SER A 172 10.06 -7.50 -8.12
CA SER A 172 10.60 -6.89 -6.91
C SER A 172 10.83 -5.39 -7.08
N VAL A 173 10.64 -4.66 -5.99
CA VAL A 173 11.02 -3.26 -5.90
C VAL A 173 11.44 -2.92 -4.47
N ARG A 174 12.45 -2.08 -4.32
CA ARG A 174 12.83 -1.42 -3.07
C ARG A 174 12.79 0.10 -3.24
N LEU A 175 12.53 0.79 -2.14
CA LEU A 175 12.53 2.25 -2.07
C LEU A 175 13.83 2.70 -1.41
N THR A 176 14.84 3.00 -2.23
CA THR A 176 16.15 3.41 -1.71
C THR A 176 16.11 4.82 -1.16
N GLY A 177 17.05 5.16 -0.26
CA GLY A 177 17.15 6.52 0.32
C GLY A 177 16.20 6.81 1.49
N THR A 178 15.34 5.84 1.82
CA THR A 178 14.52 5.83 3.03
C THR A 178 14.68 4.50 3.77
N ASP A 179 14.14 4.43 4.99
CA ASP A 179 14.10 3.24 5.84
C ASP A 179 12.75 3.21 6.59
N GLN A 180 12.53 2.16 7.37
CA GLN A 180 11.30 2.01 8.16
C GLN A 180 11.07 3.20 9.09
N LYS A 181 12.13 3.67 9.77
CA LYS A 181 12.02 4.74 10.76
C LYS A 181 11.57 6.05 10.10
N LYS A 182 12.15 6.42 8.95
CA LYS A 182 11.76 7.62 8.20
C LYS A 182 10.34 7.53 7.68
N LEU A 183 9.89 6.35 7.23
CA LEU A 183 8.49 6.15 6.85
C LEU A 183 7.57 6.33 8.05
N ASP A 184 7.90 5.73 9.20
CA ASP A 184 7.09 5.88 10.41
C ASP A 184 7.04 7.36 10.87
N GLU A 185 8.17 8.08 10.86
CA GLU A 185 8.25 9.51 11.16
C GLU A 185 7.39 10.38 10.23
N MET A 186 7.32 10.02 8.93
CA MET A 186 6.44 10.68 7.96
C MET A 186 4.96 10.62 8.39
N TRP A 187 4.55 9.52 9.03
CA TRP A 187 3.17 9.30 9.48
C TRP A 187 2.90 9.68 10.95
N LEU A 188 3.93 9.77 11.79
CA LEU A 188 3.83 10.12 13.22
C LEU A 188 3.44 11.60 13.45
N HIS A 189 3.74 12.48 12.49
CA HIS A 189 3.39 13.91 12.59
C HIS A 189 1.97 14.23 12.16
N ARG A 190 1.11 13.22 11.99
CA ARG A 190 -0.33 13.43 11.99
C ARG A 190 -0.71 14.09 13.30
N SER A 191 -1.29 15.29 13.23
CA SER A 191 -2.18 15.72 14.30
C SER A 191 -3.21 14.62 14.48
N PRO A 192 -3.73 14.33 15.68
CA PRO A 192 -4.81 13.37 15.85
C PRO A 192 -6.09 13.90 15.18
N GLY A 193 -6.13 13.85 13.84
CA GLY A 193 -7.21 14.21 12.94
C GLY A 193 -8.16 13.03 12.75
N ARG A 194 -8.53 12.44 13.87
CA ARG A 194 -9.73 11.65 14.11
C ARG A 194 -9.76 11.54 15.62
N GLU A 195 -10.74 12.18 16.26
CA GLU A 195 -11.05 11.84 17.65
C GLU A 195 -11.01 10.31 17.72
N ALA A 196 -10.15 9.76 18.58
CA ALA A 196 -10.28 8.38 18.99
C ALA A 196 -11.78 8.21 19.26
N THR A 197 -12.43 7.29 18.54
CA THR A 197 -13.78 6.88 18.92
C THR A 197 -13.72 6.70 20.43
N PRO A 198 -14.62 7.33 21.24
CA PRO A 198 -14.43 7.54 22.68
C PRO A 198 -14.07 6.32 23.55
N ASN A 199 -13.98 5.13 22.95
CA ASN A 199 -13.78 3.84 23.58
C ASN A 199 -12.84 2.90 22.78
N SER A 200 -11.76 3.41 22.17
CA SER A 200 -10.71 2.55 21.57
C SER A 200 -9.52 2.39 22.52
N TYR A 201 -9.04 1.15 22.73
CA TYR A 201 -7.94 0.82 23.63
C TYR A 201 -6.80 0.17 22.87
N ASP A 202 -5.60 0.73 23.01
CA ASP A 202 -4.39 0.23 22.39
C ASP A 202 -3.71 -0.88 23.23
N LYS A 203 -2.57 -1.38 22.75
CA LYS A 203 -1.82 -2.45 23.43
C LYS A 203 -1.38 -2.06 24.84
N ASN A 204 -1.02 -0.79 25.04
CA ASN A 204 -0.60 -0.27 26.33
C ASN A 204 -1.76 -0.25 27.31
N SER A 205 -2.95 0.17 26.86
CA SER A 205 -4.18 0.13 27.64
C SER A 205 -4.52 -1.30 28.06
N VAL A 206 -4.42 -2.27 27.13
CA VAL A 206 -4.65 -3.69 27.44
C VAL A 206 -3.63 -4.23 28.45
N LEU A 207 -2.36 -3.85 28.32
CA LEU A 207 -1.29 -4.23 29.26
C LEU A 207 -1.48 -3.61 30.64
N ALA A 208 -1.94 -2.36 30.72
CA ALA A 208 -2.24 -1.68 31.97
C ALA A 208 -3.37 -2.41 32.73
N PHE A 209 -4.45 -2.76 32.02
CA PHE A 209 -5.56 -3.49 32.62
C PHE A 209 -5.17 -4.92 33.06
N SER A 210 -4.46 -5.67 32.21
CA SER A 210 -3.93 -7.00 32.59
C SER A 210 -2.96 -6.88 33.77
N SER A 211 -2.33 -5.72 33.91
CA SER A 211 -1.41 -5.40 35.00
C SER A 211 -2.03 -4.99 36.31
N GLY A 212 -3.35 -4.84 36.35
CA GLY A 212 -4.04 -4.38 37.55
C GLY A 212 -4.00 -2.88 37.74
N LYS A 213 -3.81 -2.12 36.65
CA LYS A 213 -4.03 -0.68 36.62
C LYS A 213 -5.16 -0.32 35.65
N PRO A 214 -6.41 -0.72 35.93
CA PRO A 214 -7.59 -0.28 35.19
C PRO A 214 -7.65 1.22 34.91
N SER A 215 -7.17 2.10 35.81
CA SER A 215 -7.23 3.54 35.58
C SER A 215 -6.35 4.04 34.43
N GLU A 216 -5.18 3.42 34.24
CA GLU A 216 -4.29 3.68 33.11
C GLU A 216 -4.90 3.17 31.78
N ALA A 217 -5.84 2.23 31.83
CA ALA A 217 -6.51 1.68 30.66
C ALA A 217 -7.82 2.39 30.31
N PHE A 218 -8.66 2.68 31.31
CA PHE A 218 -10.05 3.11 31.14
C PHE A 218 -10.33 4.53 31.68
N GLY A 219 -9.35 5.15 32.35
CA GLY A 219 -9.45 6.51 32.88
C GLY A 219 -9.65 6.59 34.40
N ALA A 220 -9.59 7.81 34.92
CA ALA A 220 -9.56 8.11 36.36
C ALA A 220 -10.65 7.45 37.23
N PRO A 221 -11.92 7.30 36.81
CA PRO A 221 -12.96 6.65 37.62
C PRO A 221 -12.61 5.21 38.04
N TYR A 222 -11.76 4.52 37.27
CA TYR A 222 -11.34 3.15 37.56
C TYR A 222 -10.21 3.07 38.60
N GLY A 223 -9.71 4.20 39.12
CA GLY A 223 -8.66 4.24 40.15
C GLY A 223 -9.01 3.47 41.44
N ILE A 224 -10.30 3.35 41.75
CA ILE A 224 -10.79 2.54 42.89
C ILE A 224 -10.40 1.05 42.80
N PHE A 225 -10.04 0.57 41.60
CA PHE A 225 -9.62 -0.81 41.35
C PHE A 225 -8.09 -0.99 41.30
N ASP A 226 -7.32 0.09 41.26
CA ASP A 226 -5.85 0.05 41.17
C ASP A 226 -5.24 -0.27 42.55
N GLU A 227 -5.77 0.38 43.60
CA GLU A 227 -5.20 0.35 44.96
C GLU A 227 -5.88 -0.68 45.89
N GLY A 228 -6.81 -1.49 45.37
CA GLY A 228 -7.36 -2.65 46.07
C GLY A 228 -8.59 -2.39 46.96
N GLU A 229 -9.20 -1.20 46.91
CA GLU A 229 -10.49 -0.94 47.59
C GLU A 229 -11.64 -1.74 46.96
N ARG A 230 -11.55 -2.03 45.65
CA ARG A 230 -12.48 -2.92 44.92
C ARG A 230 -11.73 -3.85 43.99
N HIS A 231 -12.35 -4.98 43.65
CA HIS A 231 -11.79 -5.97 42.73
C HIS A 231 -12.55 -6.01 41.41
N ILE A 232 -11.80 -5.97 40.30
CA ILE A 232 -12.29 -6.18 38.93
C ILE A 232 -11.53 -7.35 38.29
N ALA A 233 -12.21 -8.16 37.48
CA ALA A 233 -11.57 -9.23 36.72
C ALA A 233 -10.55 -8.63 35.75
N ARG A 234 -9.37 -9.26 35.61
CA ARG A 234 -8.27 -8.76 34.76
C ARG A 234 -8.11 -9.64 33.52
N LEU A 235 -7.57 -9.07 32.45
CA LEU A 235 -7.14 -9.85 31.29
C LEU A 235 -5.87 -10.66 31.62
N PRO A 236 -5.63 -11.79 30.92
CA PRO A 236 -4.37 -12.53 31.02
C PRO A 236 -3.17 -11.65 30.65
N ARG A 237 -2.08 -11.80 31.40
CA ARG A 237 -0.77 -11.20 31.10
C ARG A 237 0.02 -12.06 30.11
N PRO A 238 1.06 -11.51 29.46
CA PRO A 238 2.04 -12.32 28.76
C PRO A 238 2.58 -13.46 29.65
N PRO A 239 2.79 -14.67 29.10
CA PRO A 239 2.77 -15.01 27.68
C PRO A 239 1.37 -15.30 27.09
N TYR A 240 0.30 -15.22 27.90
CA TYR A 240 -1.06 -15.59 27.49
C TYR A 240 -1.93 -14.38 27.12
N GLN A 241 -1.32 -13.22 26.85
CA GLN A 241 -2.03 -12.04 26.38
C GLN A 241 -2.20 -12.12 24.85
N PHE A 242 -3.42 -12.48 24.41
CA PHE A 242 -3.76 -12.61 22.99
C PHE A 242 -4.47 -11.36 22.41
N LEU A 243 -4.72 -10.34 23.24
CA LEU A 243 -5.38 -9.10 22.82
C LEU A 243 -4.36 -7.97 22.70
N ASP A 244 -4.28 -7.35 21.51
CA ASP A 244 -3.41 -6.20 21.24
C ASP A 244 -4.17 -4.88 21.11
N ARG A 245 -5.46 -4.91 20.76
CA ARG A 245 -6.26 -3.69 20.54
C ARG A 245 -7.76 -3.97 20.65
N ILE A 246 -8.50 -3.01 21.19
CA ILE A 246 -9.96 -2.92 21.13
C ILE A 246 -10.30 -1.69 20.29
N SER A 247 -10.96 -1.90 19.14
CA SER A 247 -11.25 -0.82 18.19
C SER A 247 -12.48 0.01 18.55
N ALA A 248 -13.42 -0.56 19.31
CA ALA A 248 -14.60 0.13 19.82
C ALA A 248 -15.22 -0.62 21.01
N VAL A 249 -15.86 0.11 21.93
CA VAL A 249 -16.76 -0.42 22.96
C VAL A 249 -18.07 0.35 22.92
N GLY A 250 -19.19 -0.37 23.06
CA GLY A 250 -20.52 0.21 23.23
C GLY A 250 -21.00 0.07 24.67
N GLY A 251 -21.61 1.13 25.21
CA GLY A 251 -22.11 1.19 26.59
C GLY A 251 -21.66 2.46 27.30
N GLU A 252 -22.34 2.81 28.40
CA GLU A 252 -21.89 3.90 29.27
C GLU A 252 -20.67 3.44 30.08
N PRO A 253 -19.57 4.22 30.13
CA PRO A 253 -18.42 3.92 30.97
C PRO A 253 -18.82 3.84 32.44
N PHE A 254 -18.05 3.10 33.22
CA PHE A 254 -18.18 3.11 34.68
C PHE A 254 -17.97 4.54 35.21
N VAL A 255 -18.97 5.07 35.91
CA VAL A 255 -18.96 6.38 36.58
C VAL A 255 -18.63 6.20 38.06
#